data_AF-A0A067FVA5-F1
#
_entry.id   AF-A0A067FVA5-F1
#
_cell.length_a   1.000
_cell.length_b   1.000
_cell.length_c   1.000
_cell.angle_alpha   90.00
_cell.angle_beta   90.00
_cell.angle_gamma   90.00
#
_symmetry.space_group_name_H-M   'P 1'
#
loop_
_entity.id
_entity.type
_entity.pdbx_description
1 polymer ?
#
loop_
_entity_poly.entity_id
_entity_poly.type
_entity_poly.pdbx_seq_one_letter_code
_entity_poly.pdbx_strand_id
1 'polypeptide(L)'
;MRDVGSDKDEDEMTDKHMTTVSQHYFVDESDKPSFSIAIIENMKEEYGLFVWPCSVILAEYVWQQRYRFSGANVVELGAGTSLPGLVAAKVGSNVTLTDDSNRIEVLKNMRRVCEMNKLNCRLLMTSLPPSHICSRVLQDQSSLRLIIIEVGIILLSS
;
A
#
# COMPACT_ATOMS: atom_id res chain seq x y z
N MET A 1 21.53 37.97 -23.79
CA MET A 1 21.96 36.97 -22.78
C MET A 1 21.57 37.48 -21.41
N ARG A 2 20.62 36.83 -20.74
CA ARG A 2 20.54 36.76 -19.28
C ARG A 2 19.56 35.64 -18.89
N ASP A 3 20.21 34.57 -18.44
CA ASP A 3 19.84 33.50 -17.52
C ASP A 3 18.48 32.82 -17.62
N VAL A 4 18.57 31.59 -18.14
CA VAL A 4 17.64 30.49 -17.98
C VAL A 4 17.99 29.77 -16.68
N GLY A 5 16.98 29.56 -15.82
CA GLY A 5 16.94 28.46 -14.86
C GLY A 5 17.37 28.81 -13.45
N SER A 6 16.40 28.97 -12.54
CA SER A 6 16.62 28.69 -11.11
C SER A 6 15.34 28.59 -10.26
N ASP A 7 14.22 28.08 -10.78
CA ASP A 7 12.97 27.95 -9.98
C ASP A 7 12.48 26.50 -9.80
N LYS A 8 13.25 25.49 -10.23
CA LYS A 8 12.83 24.07 -10.16
C LYS A 8 13.51 23.24 -9.07
N ASP A 9 14.55 23.78 -8.42
CA ASP A 9 15.38 23.01 -7.49
C ASP A 9 15.04 23.29 -6.01
N GLU A 10 14.30 24.37 -5.70
CA GLU A 10 13.92 24.72 -4.32
C GLU A 10 12.70 23.92 -3.81
N ASP A 11 11.76 23.58 -4.70
CA ASP A 11 10.59 22.74 -4.38
C ASP A 11 10.97 21.26 -4.15
N GLU A 12 12.00 20.74 -4.82
CA GLU A 12 12.48 19.36 -4.61
C GLU A 12 13.27 19.17 -3.31
N MET A 13 13.92 20.23 -2.82
CA MET A 13 14.76 20.18 -1.61
C MET A 13 13.98 20.32 -0.31
N THR A 14 12.78 20.92 -0.35
CA THR A 14 11.91 21.10 0.82
C THR A 14 11.05 19.86 1.13
N ASP A 15 10.73 19.03 0.14
CA ASP A 15 9.94 17.80 0.29
C ASP A 15 10.70 16.67 1.02
N LYS A 16 12.02 16.60 0.85
CA LYS A 16 12.89 15.61 1.54
C LYS A 16 12.94 15.77 3.06
N HIS A 17 12.56 16.91 3.61
CA HIS A 17 12.76 17.21 5.04
C HIS A 17 11.65 16.69 5.97
N MET A 18 10.53 16.16 5.45
CA MET A 18 9.40 15.70 6.28
C MET A 18 8.86 14.31 5.96
N THR A 19 9.50 13.59 5.04
CA THR A 19 9.22 12.15 4.87
C THR A 19 10.02 11.33 5.89
N THR A 20 9.35 10.48 6.65
CA THR A 20 9.99 9.52 7.55
C THR A 20 9.85 8.10 7.02
N VAL A 21 10.72 7.20 7.47
CA VAL A 21 10.58 5.77 7.20
C VAL A 21 10.32 5.06 8.52
N SER A 22 9.13 4.50 8.68
CA SER A 22 8.79 3.63 9.79
C SER A 22 9.05 2.17 9.45
N GLN A 23 9.34 1.36 10.46
CA GLN A 23 9.57 -0.08 10.33
C GLN A 23 8.52 -0.83 11.14
N HIS A 24 7.77 -1.68 10.47
CA HIS A 24 6.76 -2.55 11.08
C HIS A 24 7.28 -3.98 11.11
N TYR A 25 7.44 -4.55 12.30
CA TYR A 25 8.00 -5.89 12.50
C TYR A 25 6.90 -6.91 12.75
N PHE A 26 6.97 -8.03 12.06
CA PHE A 26 6.05 -9.14 12.21
C PHE A 26 6.82 -10.33 12.78
N VAL A 27 6.38 -10.78 13.95
CA VAL A 27 7.10 -11.71 14.83
C VAL A 27 6.35 -13.04 14.87
N ASP A 28 7.09 -14.15 14.94
CA ASP A 28 6.50 -15.48 15.13
C ASP A 28 6.43 -15.86 16.62
N GLU A 29 5.95 -17.07 16.92
CA GLU A 29 5.85 -17.60 18.28
C GLU A 29 7.22 -17.72 18.99
N SER A 30 8.34 -17.63 18.27
CA SER A 30 9.70 -17.68 18.83
C SER A 30 10.21 -16.31 19.31
N ASP A 31 9.36 -15.28 19.24
CA ASP A 31 9.64 -13.89 19.61
C ASP A 31 10.79 -13.26 18.81
N LYS A 32 11.09 -13.85 17.63
CA LYS A 32 12.06 -13.33 16.65
C LYS A 32 11.32 -12.75 15.44
N PRO A 33 11.78 -11.60 14.90
CA PRO A 33 11.14 -11.02 13.73
C PRO A 33 11.25 -11.96 12.54
N SER A 34 10.11 -12.38 12.01
CA SER A 34 10.02 -13.15 10.77
C SER A 34 10.35 -12.26 9.56
N PHE A 35 9.84 -11.03 9.56
CA PHE A 35 10.23 -9.98 8.61
C PHE A 35 9.83 -8.59 9.12
N SER A 36 10.28 -7.56 8.41
CA SER A 36 9.75 -6.20 8.55
C SER A 36 9.25 -5.66 7.22
N ILE A 37 8.35 -4.68 7.31
CA ILE A 37 7.93 -3.81 6.20
C ILE A 37 8.34 -2.38 6.55
N ALA A 38 9.10 -1.76 5.65
CA ALA A 38 9.43 -0.35 5.71
C ALA A 38 8.33 0.47 5.04
N ILE A 39 7.84 1.53 5.67
CA ILE A 39 6.80 2.41 5.10
C ILE A 39 7.34 3.83 5.05
N ILE A 40 7.09 4.53 3.94
CA ILE A 40 7.39 5.94 3.79
C ILE A 40 6.13 6.71 4.16
N GLU A 41 6.29 7.63 5.13
CA GLU A 41 5.22 8.47 5.64
C GLU A 41 5.54 9.95 5.42
N ASN A 42 4.54 10.76 5.12
CA ASN A 42 4.64 12.20 5.02
C ASN A 42 3.74 12.86 6.07
N MET A 43 4.37 13.53 7.05
CA MET A 43 3.68 14.15 8.19
C MET A 43 2.98 15.47 7.85
N LYS A 44 3.12 15.97 6.61
CA LYS A 44 2.54 17.24 6.15
C LYS A 44 1.24 17.08 5.36
N GLU A 45 1.03 15.95 4.71
CA GLU A 45 -0.19 15.75 3.92
C GLU A 45 -1.37 15.42 4.82
N GLU A 46 -2.48 16.12 4.60
CA GLU A 46 -3.67 15.99 5.45
C GLU A 46 -4.27 14.57 5.43
N TYR A 47 -4.10 13.79 4.35
CA TYR A 47 -4.66 12.44 4.22
C TYR A 47 -3.88 11.54 3.25
N GLY A 48 -3.65 10.26 3.60
CA GLY A 48 -3.25 9.19 2.65
C GLY A 48 -1.75 8.85 2.58
N LEU A 49 -0.87 9.67 3.16
CA LEU A 49 0.57 9.41 3.24
C LEU A 49 1.06 9.16 4.68
N PHE A 50 0.18 8.84 5.63
CA PHE A 50 0.56 8.39 6.97
C PHE A 50 -0.10 7.05 7.28
N VAL A 51 0.51 6.26 8.17
CA VAL A 51 -0.03 4.96 8.57
C VAL A 51 -1.16 5.17 9.59
N TRP A 52 -2.37 4.77 9.21
CA TRP A 52 -3.51 4.80 10.13
C TRP A 52 -3.47 3.61 11.11
N PRO A 53 -3.98 3.75 12.34
CA PRO A 53 -4.03 2.64 13.29
C PRO A 53 -4.75 1.40 12.75
N CYS A 54 -5.85 1.57 11.99
CA CYS A 54 -6.56 0.47 11.34
C CYS A 54 -5.67 -0.29 10.35
N SER A 55 -4.83 0.42 9.60
CA SER A 55 -3.85 -0.17 8.68
C SER A 55 -2.87 -1.09 9.41
N VAL A 56 -2.38 -0.69 10.59
CA VAL A 56 -1.51 -1.55 11.43
C VAL A 56 -2.24 -2.80 11.90
N ILE A 57 -3.49 -2.66 12.38
CA ILE A 57 -4.29 -3.78 12.88
C ILE A 57 -4.63 -4.76 11.75
N LEU A 58 -4.98 -4.27 10.56
CA LEU A 58 -5.24 -5.11 9.39
C LEU A 58 -3.99 -5.85 8.93
N ALA A 59 -2.84 -5.18 8.92
CA ALA A 59 -1.56 -5.81 8.59
C ALA A 59 -1.21 -6.95 9.55
N GLU A 60 -1.41 -6.75 10.86
CA GLU A 60 -1.24 -7.80 11.85
C GLU A 60 -2.22 -8.96 11.62
N TYR A 61 -3.48 -8.68 11.31
CA TYR A 61 -4.44 -9.73 10.96
C TYR A 61 -4.00 -10.56 9.75
N VAL A 62 -3.51 -9.90 8.68
CA VAL A 62 -2.97 -10.59 7.49
C VAL A 62 -1.82 -11.52 7.87
N TRP A 63 -0.90 -11.06 8.74
CA TRP A 63 0.20 -11.87 9.23
C TRP A 63 -0.26 -13.08 10.06
N GLN A 64 -1.19 -12.88 11.00
CA GLN A 64 -1.76 -13.95 11.80
C GLN A 64 -2.52 -14.99 10.94
N GLN A 65 -3.14 -14.54 9.85
CA GLN A 65 -3.87 -15.37 8.89
C GLN A 65 -3.05 -15.72 7.64
N ARG A 66 -1.72 -15.58 7.65
CA ARG A 66 -0.83 -15.69 6.48
C ARG A 66 -1.08 -16.90 5.57
N TYR A 67 -1.47 -18.04 6.12
CA TYR A 67 -1.79 -19.24 5.33
C TYR A 67 -3.02 -19.08 4.43
N ARG A 68 -4.00 -18.25 4.79
CA ARG A 68 -5.15 -17.89 3.92
C ARG A 68 -4.75 -16.97 2.77
N PHE A 69 -3.71 -16.17 2.97
CA PHE A 69 -3.24 -15.17 2.02
C PHE A 69 -2.21 -15.76 1.04
N SER A 70 -1.41 -16.73 1.48
CA SER A 70 -0.38 -17.34 0.62
C SER A 70 -0.98 -17.90 -0.68
N GLY A 71 -0.46 -17.43 -1.82
CA GLY A 71 -0.93 -17.79 -3.17
C GLY A 71 -2.28 -17.20 -3.58
N ALA A 72 -2.94 -16.41 -2.71
CA ALA A 72 -4.21 -15.78 -3.02
C ALA A 72 -4.04 -14.51 -3.86
N ASN A 73 -5.05 -14.18 -4.66
CA ASN A 73 -5.16 -12.87 -5.28
C ASN A 73 -5.86 -11.92 -4.29
N VAL A 74 -5.19 -10.80 -3.99
CA VAL A 74 -5.61 -9.82 -3.00
C VAL A 74 -5.67 -8.45 -3.64
N VAL A 75 -6.73 -7.71 -3.36
CA VAL A 75 -6.87 -6.32 -3.77
C VAL A 75 -7.01 -5.45 -2.54
N GLU A 76 -6.23 -4.38 -2.45
CA GLU A 76 -6.39 -3.36 -1.42
C GLU A 76 -7.02 -2.11 -2.02
N LEU A 77 -8.14 -1.67 -1.43
CA LEU A 77 -8.87 -0.46 -1.84
C LEU A 77 -8.53 0.70 -0.92
N GLY A 78 -8.08 1.82 -1.51
CA GLY A 78 -7.65 2.98 -0.75
C GLY A 78 -6.37 2.69 0.03
N ALA A 79 -5.37 2.15 -0.66
CA ALA A 79 -4.18 1.58 -0.04
C ALA A 79 -3.33 2.63 0.70
N GLY A 80 -3.31 3.89 0.29
CA GLY A 80 -2.49 4.94 0.91
C GLY A 80 -1.01 4.54 1.00
N THR A 81 -0.55 4.24 2.22
CA THR A 81 0.82 3.76 2.48
C THR A 81 1.04 2.26 2.22
N SER A 82 -0.04 1.51 2.00
CA SER A 82 -0.10 0.11 1.55
C SER A 82 0.38 -0.95 2.53
N LEU A 83 0.43 -0.66 3.83
CA LEU A 83 0.99 -1.59 4.82
C LEU A 83 0.32 -2.99 4.79
N PRO A 84 -1.02 -3.16 4.84
CA PRO A 84 -1.66 -4.47 4.79
C PRO A 84 -1.41 -5.22 3.49
N GLY A 85 -1.51 -4.54 2.34
CA GLY A 85 -1.20 -5.14 1.05
C GLY A 85 0.25 -5.56 0.90
N LEU A 86 1.21 -4.80 1.44
CA LEU A 86 2.63 -5.18 1.45
C LEU A 86 2.87 -6.41 2.32
N VAL A 87 2.21 -6.53 3.47
CA VAL A 87 2.25 -7.74 4.29
C VAL A 87 1.66 -8.94 3.54
N ALA A 88 0.51 -8.75 2.87
CA ALA A 88 -0.10 -9.79 2.04
C ALA A 88 0.87 -10.27 0.95
N ALA A 89 1.58 -9.36 0.29
CA ALA A 89 2.58 -9.70 -0.71
C ALA A 89 3.76 -10.46 -0.09
N LYS A 90 4.22 -10.06 1.09
CA LYS A 90 5.33 -10.72 1.80
C LYS A 90 5.02 -12.17 2.19
N VAL A 91 3.76 -12.48 2.50
CA VAL A 91 3.30 -13.85 2.79
C VAL A 91 2.95 -14.66 1.54
N GLY A 92 3.20 -14.10 0.34
CA GLY A 92 3.11 -14.80 -0.94
C GLY A 92 1.80 -14.58 -1.71
N SER A 93 1.05 -13.52 -1.42
CA SER A 93 -0.15 -13.16 -2.21
C SER A 93 0.22 -12.44 -3.51
N ASN A 94 -0.64 -12.55 -4.52
CA ASN A 94 -0.61 -11.67 -5.70
C ASN A 94 -1.43 -10.41 -5.40
N VAL A 95 -0.76 -9.31 -5.11
CA VAL A 95 -1.41 -8.09 -4.59
C VAL A 95 -1.61 -7.04 -5.68
N THR A 96 -2.82 -6.48 -5.73
CA THR A 96 -3.12 -5.25 -6.47
C THR A 96 -3.48 -4.14 -5.48
N LEU A 97 -2.68 -3.08 -5.46
CA LEU A 97 -2.88 -1.90 -4.64
C LEU A 97 -3.63 -0.85 -5.46
N THR A 98 -4.69 -0.28 -4.88
CA THR A 98 -5.53 0.72 -5.56
C THR A 98 -5.77 1.93 -4.69
N ASP A 99 -5.87 3.10 -5.32
CA ASP A 99 -6.19 4.37 -4.68
C ASP A 99 -6.83 5.33 -5.71
N ASP A 100 -7.18 6.54 -5.27
CA ASP A 100 -7.74 7.59 -6.12
C ASP A 100 -6.70 8.09 -7.14
N SER A 101 -7.06 8.01 -8.41
CA SER A 101 -6.26 8.51 -9.54
C SER A 101 -5.92 10.00 -9.48
N ASN A 102 -6.68 10.80 -8.71
CA ASN A 102 -6.38 12.21 -8.52
C ASN A 102 -5.20 12.44 -7.55
N ARG A 103 -4.73 11.39 -6.85
CA ARG A 103 -3.66 11.45 -5.85
C ARG A 103 -2.36 10.84 -6.38
N ILE A 104 -1.74 11.54 -7.32
CA ILE A 104 -0.49 11.09 -7.99
C ILE A 104 0.64 10.84 -6.98
N GLU A 105 0.74 11.65 -5.91
CA GLU A 105 1.77 11.47 -4.88
C GLU A 105 1.61 10.14 -4.12
N VAL A 106 0.37 9.68 -3.90
CA VAL A 106 0.10 8.37 -3.30
C VAL A 106 0.60 7.26 -4.23
N LEU A 107 0.37 7.35 -5.55
CA LEU A 107 0.92 6.40 -6.52
C LEU A 107 2.46 6.33 -6.49
N LYS A 108 3.11 7.50 -6.46
CA LYS A 108 4.59 7.55 -6.37
C LYS A 108 5.06 6.92 -5.06
N ASN A 109 4.39 7.22 -3.95
CA ASN A 109 4.72 6.63 -2.65
C ASN A 109 4.57 5.11 -2.66
N MET A 110 3.43 4.60 -3.15
CA MET A 110 3.15 3.15 -3.29
C MET A 110 4.24 2.43 -4.08
N ARG A 111 4.68 3.02 -5.21
CA ARG A 111 5.78 2.47 -6.00
C ARG A 111 7.07 2.40 -5.19
N ARG A 112 7.43 3.50 -4.52
CA ARG A 112 8.66 3.61 -3.74
C ARG A 112 8.68 2.64 -2.55
N VAL A 113 7.56 2.46 -1.85
CA VAL A 113 7.47 1.48 -0.76
C VAL A 113 7.52 0.04 -1.28
N CYS A 114 6.94 -0.27 -2.45
CA CYS A 114 7.08 -1.59 -3.07
C CYS A 114 8.56 -1.90 -3.39
N GLU A 115 9.25 -0.96 -4.03
CA GLU A 115 10.67 -1.08 -4.38
C GLU A 115 11.54 -1.23 -3.12
N MET A 116 11.31 -0.40 -2.10
CA MET A 116 12.04 -0.43 -0.84
C MET A 116 11.90 -1.79 -0.11
N ASN A 117 10.71 -2.41 -0.18
CA ASN A 117 10.46 -3.72 0.41
C ASN A 117 10.79 -4.91 -0.52
N LYS A 118 11.24 -4.64 -1.75
CA LYS A 118 11.52 -5.63 -2.80
C LYS A 118 10.30 -6.50 -3.12
N LEU A 119 9.13 -5.87 -3.18
CA LEU A 119 7.85 -6.51 -3.46
C LEU A 119 7.34 -6.09 -4.84
N ASN A 120 6.74 -7.03 -5.56
CA ASN A 120 6.15 -6.79 -6.88
C ASN A 120 4.63 -6.75 -6.77
N CYS A 121 4.09 -5.59 -6.39
CA CYS A 121 2.65 -5.37 -6.33
C CYS A 121 2.17 -4.69 -7.62
N ARG A 122 0.99 -5.06 -8.11
CA ARG A 122 0.33 -4.35 -9.21
C ARG A 122 -0.26 -3.05 -8.67
N LEU A 123 0.02 -1.92 -9.32
CA LEU A 123 -0.57 -0.63 -8.96
C LEU A 123 -1.67 -0.30 -9.96
N LEU A 124 -2.88 -0.03 -9.48
CA LEU A 124 -4.02 0.35 -10.31
C LEU A 124 -4.72 1.58 -9.75
N MET A 125 -4.60 2.70 -10.46
CA MET A 125 -5.27 3.95 -10.10
C MET A 125 -6.68 4.00 -10.64
N THR A 126 -7.61 4.49 -9.83
CA THR A 126 -9.02 4.50 -10.18
C THR A 126 -9.60 5.90 -9.98
N SER A 127 -10.31 6.42 -10.98
CA SER A 127 -11.12 7.64 -10.86
C SER A 127 -12.57 7.34 -10.46
N LEU A 128 -12.84 6.07 -10.18
CA LEU A 128 -14.18 5.56 -9.97
C LEU A 128 -14.50 5.48 -8.48
N PRO A 129 -15.76 5.68 -8.09
CA PRO A 129 -16.17 5.44 -6.72
C PRO A 129 -15.94 3.97 -6.33
N PRO A 130 -15.69 3.66 -5.04
CA PRO A 130 -15.37 2.30 -4.57
C PRO A 130 -16.34 1.21 -5.04
N SER A 131 -17.62 1.53 -5.21
CA SER A 131 -18.66 0.64 -5.74
C SER A 131 -18.36 0.12 -7.17
N HIS A 132 -17.69 0.92 -7.99
CA HIS A 132 -17.32 0.59 -9.37
C HIS A 132 -15.87 0.08 -9.48
N ILE A 133 -15.01 0.38 -8.50
CA ILE A 133 -13.67 -0.22 -8.41
C ILE A 133 -13.83 -1.72 -8.22
N CYS A 134 -14.70 -2.13 -7.29
CA CYS A 134 -14.98 -3.52 -7.01
C CYS A 134 -15.43 -4.24 -8.30
N SER A 135 -16.36 -3.70 -9.08
CA SER A 135 -16.83 -4.35 -10.31
C SER A 135 -15.75 -4.47 -11.40
N ARG A 136 -14.90 -3.44 -11.63
CA ARG A 136 -13.81 -3.53 -12.62
C ARG A 136 -12.68 -4.47 -12.18
N VAL A 137 -12.29 -4.40 -10.91
CA VAL A 137 -11.23 -5.27 -10.37
C VAL A 137 -11.71 -6.73 -10.31
N LEU A 138 -12.98 -6.96 -9.94
CA LEU A 138 -13.58 -8.29 -9.95
C LEU A 138 -13.76 -8.85 -11.37
N GLN A 139 -14.00 -8.01 -12.38
CA GLN A 139 -14.13 -8.44 -13.77
C GLN A 139 -12.79 -8.91 -14.39
N ASP A 140 -11.67 -8.33 -13.98
CA ASP A 140 -10.32 -8.71 -14.47
C ASP A 140 -9.70 -9.87 -13.65
N GLN A 141 -10.30 -10.26 -12.53
CA GLN A 141 -9.74 -11.23 -11.59
C GLN A 141 -10.77 -12.32 -11.24
N SER A 142 -11.03 -13.24 -12.18
CA SER A 142 -11.92 -14.41 -12.00
C SER A 142 -11.48 -15.40 -10.91
N SER A 143 -10.39 -15.12 -10.20
CA SER A 143 -9.82 -15.89 -9.10
C SER A 143 -9.53 -15.01 -7.87
N LEU A 144 -10.17 -13.84 -7.75
CA LEU A 144 -10.01 -12.98 -6.58
C LEU A 144 -10.59 -13.66 -5.33
N ARG A 145 -9.80 -13.73 -4.26
CA ARG A 145 -10.20 -14.43 -3.03
C ARG A 145 -10.40 -13.49 -1.85
N LEU A 146 -9.66 -12.37 -1.79
CA LEU A 146 -9.76 -11.42 -0.68
C LEU A 146 -9.69 -9.96 -1.17
N ILE A 147 -10.49 -9.11 -0.53
CA ILE A 147 -10.41 -7.66 -0.66
C ILE A 147 -10.08 -7.07 0.72
N ILE A 148 -9.04 -6.24 0.79
CA ILE A 148 -8.70 -5.44 1.96
C ILE A 148 -9.27 -4.05 1.76
N ILE A 149 -10.01 -3.57 2.76
CA ILE A 149 -10.49 -2.20 2.85
C ILE A 149 -10.10 -1.62 4.22
N GLU A 150 -9.96 -0.31 4.34
CA GLU A 150 -9.58 0.37 5.60
C GLU A 150 -10.42 -0.04 6.83
N VAL A 151 -11.66 -0.50 6.63
CA VAL A 151 -12.58 -0.92 7.70
C VAL A 151 -12.70 -2.45 7.87
N GLY A 152 -11.98 -3.28 7.11
CA GLY A 152 -12.09 -4.73 7.23
C GLY A 152 -11.57 -5.54 6.04
N ILE A 153 -11.79 -6.85 6.09
CA ILE A 153 -11.43 -7.77 5.01
C ILE A 153 -12.71 -8.47 4.52
N ILE A 154 -12.95 -8.40 3.21
CA ILE A 154 -14.07 -9.08 2.56
C ILE A 154 -13.54 -10.36 1.92
N LEU A 155 -14.12 -11.49 2.31
CA LEU A 155 -13.86 -12.80 1.73
C LEU A 155 -14.83 -13.05 0.59
N LEU A 156 -14.31 -13.31 -0.59
CA LEU A 156 -15.13 -13.68 -1.74
C LEU A 156 -15.19 -15.20 -1.82
N SER A 157 -16.41 -15.72 -1.80
CA SER A 157 -16.65 -17.16 -2.01
C SER A 157 -16.52 -17.44 -3.51
N SER A 158 -15.77 -18.48 -3.87
CA SER A 158 -15.74 -19.02 -5.25
C SER A 158 -17.05 -19.71 -5.60
#